data_AF-A0AAW4L1Z8-F1
#
_entry.id   AF-A0AAW4L1Z8-F1
#
_cell.length_a   1.000
_cell.length_b   1.000
_cell.length_c   1.000
_cell.angle_alpha   90.00
_cell.angle_beta   90.00
_cell.angle_gamma   90.00
#
_symmetry.space_group_name_H-M   'P 1'
#
loop_
_entity.id
_entity.type
_entity.pdbx_description
1 polymer ?
#
loop_
_entity_poly.entity_id
_entity_poly.type
_entity_poly.pdbx_seq_one_letter_code
_entity_poly.pdbx_strand_id
1 'polypeptide(L)'
;VDFLRQPGLSEERRQRYMCAVSDTVERASKLTSQLLAFARRQPLNPQVFDVGQRVQNIGEMLESVTGARIHVQVQLPDQPCYARIDPSQFET
;
A
#
# COMPACT_ATOMS: atom_id res chain seq x y z
N VAL A 1 23.60 -8.93 -15.59
CA VAL A 1 23.01 -10.24 -15.19
C VAL A 1 24.08 -11.31 -15.00
N ASP A 2 25.30 -11.15 -15.54
CA ASP A 2 26.40 -12.15 -15.43
C ASP A 2 27.10 -12.29 -14.07
N PHE A 3 26.94 -11.33 -13.14
CA PHE A 3 27.60 -11.39 -11.83
C PHE A 3 27.07 -12.51 -10.91
N LEU A 4 25.81 -12.92 -11.08
CA LEU A 4 25.21 -14.01 -10.28
C LEU A 4 25.72 -15.41 -10.68
N ARG A 5 26.41 -15.51 -11.81
CA ARG A 5 26.98 -16.77 -12.32
C ARG A 5 28.47 -16.93 -12.00
N GLN A 6 29.11 -15.95 -11.35
CA GLN A 6 30.52 -16.07 -10.96
C GLN A 6 30.67 -17.07 -9.80
N PRO A 7 31.34 -18.22 -10.02
CA PRO A 7 31.67 -19.15 -8.94
C PRO A 7 32.82 -18.53 -8.14
N GLY A 8 32.53 -18.00 -6.94
CA GLY A 8 33.54 -17.41 -6.06
C GLY A 8 33.09 -16.24 -5.17
N LEU A 9 31.82 -15.82 -5.23
CA LEU A 9 31.31 -14.77 -4.35
C LEU A 9 31.19 -15.26 -2.90
N SER A 10 31.75 -14.49 -1.96
CA SER A 10 31.55 -14.69 -0.52
C SER A 10 30.06 -14.60 -0.16
N GLU A 11 29.61 -15.40 0.82
CA GLU A 11 28.20 -15.48 1.23
C GLU A 11 27.59 -14.11 1.56
N GLU A 12 28.33 -13.24 2.26
CA GLU A 12 27.88 -11.87 2.58
C GLU A 12 27.59 -11.02 1.34
N ARG A 13 28.42 -11.14 0.30
CA ARG A 13 28.26 -10.40 -0.95
C ARG A 13 27.05 -10.92 -1.72
N ARG A 14 26.87 -12.24 -1.75
CA ARG A 14 25.70 -12.89 -2.35
C ARG A 14 24.41 -12.39 -1.69
N GLN A 15 24.37 -12.38 -0.35
CA GLN A 15 23.20 -11.92 0.40
C GLN A 15 22.91 -10.44 0.12
N ARG A 16 23.93 -9.58 0.13
CA ARG A 16 23.78 -8.15 -0.17
C ARG A 16 23.24 -7.92 -1.58
N TYR A 17 23.71 -8.68 -2.57
CA TYR A 17 23.19 -8.57 -3.94
C TYR A 17 21.75 -9.06 -4.05
N MET A 18 21.40 -10.16 -3.38
CA MET A 18 20.01 -10.65 -3.34
C MET A 18 19.07 -9.61 -2.73
N CYS A 19 19.45 -8.98 -1.61
CA CYS A 19 18.68 -7.88 -1.02
C CYS A 19 18.52 -6.71 -2.00
N ALA A 20 19.62 -6.25 -2.62
CA ALA A 20 19.57 -5.13 -3.57
C ALA A 20 18.70 -5.42 -4.80
N VAL A 21 18.70 -6.67 -5.29
CA VAL A 21 17.83 -7.12 -6.38
C VAL A 21 16.37 -7.11 -5.93
N SER A 22 16.05 -7.71 -4.77
CA SER A 22 14.69 -7.73 -4.22
C SER A 22 14.14 -6.32 -4.03
N ASP A 23 14.90 -5.42 -3.40
CA ASP A 23 14.49 -4.03 -3.17
C ASP A 23 14.21 -3.31 -4.50
N THR A 24 15.03 -3.59 -5.53
CA THR A 24 14.87 -2.98 -6.85
C THR A 24 13.64 -3.53 -7.57
N VAL A 25 13.39 -4.83 -7.48
CA VAL A 25 12.19 -5.48 -8.01
C VAL A 25 10.94 -4.94 -7.34
N GLU A 26 10.96 -4.77 -6.02
CA GLU A 26 9.83 -4.23 -5.26
C GLU A 26 9.52 -2.78 -5.65
N ARG A 27 10.54 -1.91 -5.74
CA ARG A 27 10.38 -0.53 -6.22
C ARG A 27 9.86 -0.47 -7.66
N ALA A 28 10.41 -1.30 -8.55
CA ALA A 28 9.97 -1.35 -9.94
C ALA A 28 8.52 -1.84 -10.05
N SER A 29 8.14 -2.87 -9.29
CA SER A 29 6.78 -3.40 -9.21
C SER A 29 5.78 -2.35 -8.69
N LYS A 30 6.16 -1.59 -7.66
CA LYS A 30 5.33 -0.50 -7.14
C LYS A 30 5.12 0.59 -8.18
N LEU A 31 6.18 1.00 -8.87
CA LEU A 31 6.11 2.02 -9.92
C LEU A 31 5.26 1.55 -11.11
N THR A 32 5.45 0.31 -11.59
CA THR A 32 4.63 -0.23 -12.67
C THR A 32 3.18 -0.41 -12.24
N SER A 33 2.92 -0.79 -11.00
CA SER A 33 1.56 -0.86 -10.46
C SER A 33 0.89 0.51 -10.41
N GLN A 34 1.62 1.55 -9.99
CA GLN A 34 1.14 2.94 -10.02
C GLN A 34 0.89 3.44 -11.45
N LEU A 35 1.80 3.16 -12.38
CA LEU A 35 1.64 3.52 -13.79
C LEU A 35 0.50 2.74 -14.46
N LEU A 36 0.32 1.47 -14.12
CA LEU A 36 -0.79 0.65 -14.61
C LEU A 36 -2.11 1.06 -13.96
N ALA A 37 -2.13 1.48 -12.69
CA ALA A 37 -3.32 2.06 -12.05
C ALA A 37 -3.69 3.42 -12.68
N PHE A 38 -2.69 4.22 -13.07
CA PHE A 38 -2.91 5.47 -13.80
C PHE A 38 -3.34 5.24 -15.26
N ALA A 39 -2.71 4.30 -15.96
CA ALA A 39 -2.95 4.01 -17.37
C ALA A 39 -4.21 3.15 -17.58
N ARG A 40 -4.51 2.24 -16.64
CA ARG A 40 -5.82 1.62 -16.58
C ARG A 40 -6.77 2.70 -16.09
N ARG A 41 -7.65 3.12 -16.99
CA ARG A 41 -9.04 3.37 -16.62
C ARG A 41 -9.61 2.05 -16.09
N GLN A 42 -9.14 1.60 -14.92
CA GLN A 42 -9.77 0.48 -14.22
C GLN A 42 -11.23 0.92 -14.14
N PRO A 43 -12.16 0.17 -14.77
CA PRO A 43 -13.54 0.60 -14.82
C PRO A 43 -13.96 0.77 -13.36
N LEU A 44 -14.20 2.03 -12.98
CA LEU A 44 -14.64 2.33 -11.64
C LEU A 44 -15.86 1.45 -11.40
N ASN A 45 -15.93 0.85 -10.23
CA ASN A 45 -17.12 0.19 -9.76
C ASN A 45 -17.68 1.03 -8.61
N PRO A 46 -18.30 2.20 -8.89
CA PRO A 46 -18.79 3.08 -7.83
C PRO A 46 -19.88 2.35 -7.07
N GLN A 47 -19.67 2.18 -5.77
CA GLN A 47 -20.64 1.60 -4.87
C GLN A 47 -21.09 2.69 -3.90
N VAL A 48 -22.36 2.63 -3.49
CA VAL A 48 -22.83 3.46 -2.38
C VAL A 48 -22.46 2.75 -1.09
N PHE A 49 -21.61 3.36 -0.28
CA PHE A 49 -21.24 2.83 1.03
C PHE A 49 -21.17 3.95 2.06
N ASP A 50 -21.27 3.58 3.34
CA ASP A 50 -21.08 4.53 4.44
C ASP A 50 -19.59 4.82 4.62
N VAL A 51 -19.22 6.06 4.32
CA VAL A 51 -17.84 6.55 4.41
C VAL A 51 -17.36 6.53 5.86
N GLY A 52 -18.24 6.78 6.83
CA GLY A 52 -17.89 6.81 8.24
C GLY A 52 -17.29 5.49 8.69
N GLN A 53 -17.92 4.38 8.32
CA GLN A 53 -17.43 3.04 8.67
C GLN A 53 -16.03 2.74 8.11
N ARG A 54 -15.70 3.23 6.90
CA ARG A 54 -14.36 3.04 6.34
C ARG A 54 -13.30 3.90 7.02
N VAL A 55 -13.63 5.16 7.30
CA VAL A 55 -12.72 6.08 8.02
C VAL A 55 -12.43 5.55 9.43
N GLN A 56 -13.42 4.93 10.09
CA GLN A 56 -13.25 4.29 11.38
C GLN A 56 -12.20 3.16 11.33
N ASN A 57 -12.32 2.25 10.35
CA ASN A 57 -11.36 1.16 10.18
C ASN A 57 -9.92 1.66 9.90
N ILE A 58 -9.78 2.75 9.14
CA ILE A 58 -8.48 3.40 8.89
C ILE A 58 -7.91 3.97 10.20
N GLY A 59 -8.76 4.59 11.03
CA GLY A 59 -8.36 5.10 12.34
C GLY A 59 -7.84 4.01 13.27
N GLU A 60 -8.53 2.88 13.36
CA GLU A 60 -8.09 1.72 14.17
C GLU A 60 -6.75 1.16 13.68
N MET A 61 -6.58 1.06 12.35
CA MET A 61 -5.30 0.67 11.75
C MET A 61 -4.19 1.65 12.13
N LEU A 62 -4.43 2.96 12.00
CA LEU A 62 -3.47 3.99 12.36
C LEU A 62 -3.11 3.92 13.84
N GLU A 63 -4.08 3.77 14.74
CA GLU A 63 -3.84 3.62 16.17
C GLU A 63 -2.94 2.42 16.48
N SER A 64 -3.18 1.29 15.80
CA SER A 64 -2.36 0.08 15.94
C SER A 64 -0.91 0.28 15.48
N VAL A 65 -0.70 1.07 14.42
CA VAL A 65 0.63 1.32 13.81
C VAL A 65 1.41 2.40 14.59
N THR A 66 0.73 3.42 15.10
CA THR A 66 1.37 4.54 15.80
C THR A 66 1.75 4.23 17.24
N GLY A 67 1.10 3.22 17.86
CA GLY A 67 1.37 2.77 19.22
C GLY A 67 1.03 3.80 20.31
N ALA A 68 1.33 3.47 21.56
CA ALA A 68 0.82 4.17 22.75
C ALA A 68 1.27 5.64 22.95
N ARG A 69 2.18 6.16 22.11
CA ARG A 69 2.69 7.53 22.23
C ARG A 69 1.91 8.54 21.40
N ILE A 70 1.07 8.06 20.48
CA ILE A 70 0.30 8.90 19.56
C ILE A 70 -1.15 8.51 19.74
N HIS A 71 -1.99 9.51 20.03
CA HIS A 71 -3.43 9.31 20.12
C HIS A 71 -4.08 9.62 18.78
N VAL A 72 -4.80 8.66 18.23
CA VAL A 72 -5.56 8.82 16.98
C VAL A 72 -7.01 9.09 17.34
N GLN A 73 -7.50 10.28 16.99
CA GLN A 73 -8.90 10.66 17.19
C GLN A 73 -9.62 10.70 15.84
N VAL A 74 -10.68 9.90 15.69
CA VAL A 74 -11.57 9.94 14.55
C VAL A 74 -12.87 10.62 14.96
N GLN A 75 -13.26 11.68 14.25
CA GLN A 75 -14.53 12.38 14.46
C GLN A 75 -15.43 12.12 13.26
N LEU A 76 -16.54 11.41 13.50
CA LEU A 76 -17.53 11.09 12.49
C LEU A 76 -18.88 11.72 12.87
N PRO A 77 -19.72 12.08 11.89
CA PRO A 77 -21.09 12.50 12.16
C PRO A 77 -21.92 11.32 12.72
N ASP A 78 -22.92 11.63 13.56
CA ASP A 78 -23.83 10.62 14.13
C ASP A 78 -24.74 9.95 13.08
N GLN A 79 -24.85 10.56 11.89
CA GLN A 79 -25.65 10.06 10.80
C GLN A 79 -24.75 9.46 9.70
N PRO A 80 -25.15 8.32 9.10
CA PRO A 80 -24.40 7.71 8.01
C PRO A 80 -24.14 8.69 6.87
N CYS A 81 -22.90 8.71 6.38
CA CYS A 81 -22.50 9.54 5.25
C CYS A 81 -22.30 8.64 4.03
N TYR A 82 -23.34 8.49 3.22
CA TYR A 82 -23.28 7.67 2.02
C TYR A 82 -22.64 8.44 0.86
N ALA A 83 -21.60 7.85 0.27
CA ALA A 83 -20.98 8.35 -0.96
C ALA A 83 -20.96 7.27 -2.03
N ARG A 84 -21.11 7.70 -3.29
CA ARG A 84 -20.99 6.83 -4.47
C ARG A 84 -19.57 6.92 -5.04
N ILE A 85 -18.66 6.11 -4.51
CA ILE A 85 -17.24 6.11 -4.86
C ILE A 85 -16.81 4.65 -5.09
N ASP A 86 -15.77 4.42 -5.89
CA ASP A 86 -15.14 3.11 -5.97
C ASP A 86 -14.36 2.84 -4.66
N PRO A 87 -14.74 1.83 -3.86
CA PRO A 87 -14.11 1.59 -2.56
C PRO A 87 -12.59 1.38 -2.63
N SER A 88 -12.07 0.82 -3.73
CA SER A 88 -10.63 0.60 -3.91
C SER A 88 -9.82 1.90 -4.03
N GLN A 89 -10.47 2.98 -4.45
CA GLN A 89 -9.88 4.31 -4.57
C GLN A 89 -10.01 5.14 -3.28
N PHE A 90 -10.75 4.65 -2.28
CA PHE A 90 -10.95 5.37 -1.02
C PHE A 90 -9.82 5.12 -0.02
N GLU A 91 -9.20 3.94 -0.07
CA GLU A 91 -8.17 3.50 0.88
C GLU A 91 -6.73 3.74 0.38
N THR A 92 -6.56 4.24 -0.85
CA THR A 92 -5.26 4.44 -1.54
C THR A 92 -4.93 5.91 -1.72
#